data_AF-A0A4Y8C8X3-F1
#
_entry.id   AF-A0A4Y8C8X3-F1
#
_cell.length_a   1.000
_cell.length_b   1.000
_cell.length_c   1.000
_cell.angle_alpha   90.00
_cell.angle_beta   90.00
_cell.angle_gamma   90.00
#
_symmetry.space_group_name_H-M   'P 1'
#
loop_
_entity.id
_entity.type
_entity.pdbx_description
1 polymer ?
#
loop_
_entity_poly.entity_id
_entity_poly.type
_entity_poly.pdbx_seq_one_letter_code
_entity_poly.pdbx_strand_id
1 'polypeptide(L)' 'PFIGDLTLAISFAVIAGIMVFISLDELLPAAKTYDKAHDSLYGLITGMAIMALSLNLLGQ' A
#
# COMPACT_ATOMS: atom_id res chain seq x y z
N PRO A 1 14.25 23.11 -12.30
CA PRO A 1 15.11 22.36 -11.35
C PRO A 1 14.98 22.91 -9.91
N PHE A 2 13.76 22.92 -9.36
CA PHE A 2 13.46 23.44 -8.02
C PHE A 2 13.11 22.34 -7.00
N ILE A 3 12.78 21.14 -7.48
CA ILE A 3 12.58 19.93 -6.69
C ILE A 3 13.72 19.00 -7.12
N GLY A 4 14.77 18.91 -6.30
CA GLY A 4 15.84 17.94 -6.53
C GLY A 4 15.32 16.52 -6.32
N ASP A 5 15.98 15.52 -6.91
CA ASP A 5 15.62 14.11 -6.77
C ASP A 5 15.46 13.69 -5.30
N LEU A 6 16.28 14.27 -4.41
CA LEU A 6 16.19 14.07 -2.97
C LEU A 6 14.86 14.58 -2.37
N THR A 7 14.40 15.76 -2.78
CA THR A 7 13.12 16.32 -2.30
C THR A 7 11.95 15.45 -2.73
N LEU A 8 11.97 14.98 -3.99
CA LEU A 8 10.94 14.10 -4.54
C LEU A 8 10.93 12.73 -3.85
N ALA A 9 12.12 12.14 -3.61
CA ALA A 9 12.27 10.88 -2.88
C ALA A 9 11.74 10.99 -1.44
N ILE A 10 12.04 12.08 -0.74
CA ILE A 10 11.54 12.34 0.61
C ILE A 10 10.01 12.50 0.59
N SER A 11 9.46 13.28 -0.35
CA SER A 11 8.01 13.46 -0.46
C SER A 11 7.29 12.15 -0.73
N PHE A 12 7.79 11.33 -1.66
CA PHE A 12 7.19 10.03 -1.94
C PHE A 12 7.32 9.06 -0.78
N ALA A 13 8.45 9.06 -0.06
CA ALA A 13 8.61 8.24 1.15
C ALA A 13 7.59 8.62 2.24
N VAL A 14 7.35 9.92 2.45
CA VAL A 14 6.34 10.40 3.42
C VAL A 14 4.94 9.98 3.01
N ILE A 15 4.56 10.18 1.74
CA ILE A 15 3.22 9.81 1.24
C ILE A 15 3.01 8.30 1.34
N ALA A 16 4.01 7.50 0.92
CA ALA A 16 3.96 6.05 1.02
C ALA A 16 3.81 5.57 2.46
N GLY A 17 4.55 6.18 3.41
CA GLY A 17 4.44 5.87 4.83
C GLY A 17 3.05 6.15 5.39
N ILE A 18 2.45 7.30 5.05
CA ILE A 18 1.11 7.67 5.51
C ILE A 18 0.05 6.70 4.95
N MET A 19 0.13 6.34 3.66
CA MET A 19 -0.81 5.37 3.07
C MET A 19 -0.75 4.00 3.73
N VAL A 20 0.45 3.52 4.06
CA VAL A 20 0.63 2.24 4.77
C VAL A 20 0.04 2.34 6.18
N PHE A 21 0.31 3.43 6.91
CA PHE A 21 -0.22 3.63 8.25
C PHE A 21 -1.76 3.65 8.27
N ILE A 22 -2.40 4.43 7.39
CA ILE A 22 -3.87 4.48 7.28
C ILE A 22 -4.45 3.11 6.89
N SER A 23 -3.80 2.38 5.98
CA SER A 23 -4.27 1.06 5.57
C SER A 23 -4.20 0.04 6.71
N LEU A 24 -3.19 0.11 7.58
CA LEU A 24 -3.06 -0.79 8.72
C LEU A 24 -3.92 -0.38 9.91
N ASP A 25 -4.04 0.92 10.19
CA ASP A 25 -4.73 1.40 11.39
C ASP A 25 -6.24 1.56 11.16
N GLU A 26 -6.70 1.82 9.95
CA GLU A 26 -8.11 2.09 9.68
C GLU A 26 -8.77 0.99 8.84
N LEU A 27 -8.12 0.52 7.77
CA LEU A 27 -8.68 -0.57 6.96
C LEU A 27 -8.59 -1.93 7.65
N LEU A 28 -7.58 -2.19 8.47
CA LEU A 28 -7.38 -3.48 9.15
C LEU A 28 -8.37 -3.71 10.31
N PRO A 29 -8.70 -2.73 11.18
CA PRO A 29 -9.81 -2.89 12.11
C PRO A 29 -11.15 -2.87 11.40
N ALA A 30 -11.36 -2.05 10.36
CA ALA A 30 -12.61 -2.08 9.57
C ALA A 30 -12.81 -3.43 8.86
N ALA A 31 -11.74 -4.03 8.35
CA ALA A 31 -11.71 -5.39 7.83
C ALA A 31 -12.11 -6.38 8.92
N LYS A 32 -11.51 -6.27 10.11
CA LYS A 32 -11.80 -7.17 11.24
C LYS A 32 -13.23 -7.04 11.79
N THR A 33 -13.86 -5.87 11.75
CA THR A 33 -15.28 -5.70 12.09
C THR A 33 -16.22 -6.18 10.99
N TYR A 34 -15.78 -6.20 9.73
CA TYR A 34 -16.51 -6.84 8.62
C TYR A 34 -16.29 -8.36 8.55
N ASP A 35 -15.22 -8.87 9.16
CA ASP A 35 -14.74 -10.26 9.04
C ASP A 35 -15.47 -11.22 9.98
N LYS A 36 -16.51 -11.86 9.44
CA LYS A 36 -16.79 -13.26 9.77
C LYS A 36 -15.93 -14.13 8.85
N ALA A 37 -14.71 -14.44 9.28
CA ALA A 37 -13.77 -15.41 8.67
C ALA A 37 -12.88 -14.94 7.51
N HIS A 38 -11.67 -14.49 7.83
CA HIS A 38 -10.37 -14.62 7.16
C HIS A 38 -10.20 -14.12 5.71
N ASP A 39 -11.27 -13.76 5.00
CA ASP A 39 -11.27 -13.42 3.57
C ASP A 39 -10.62 -12.06 3.29
N SER A 40 -10.71 -11.12 4.24
CA SER A 40 -10.18 -9.76 4.02
C SER A 40 -8.64 -9.72 3.97
N LEU A 41 -7.97 -10.56 4.79
CA LEU A 41 -6.52 -10.73 4.73
C LEU A 41 -6.08 -11.37 3.41
N TYR A 42 -6.88 -12.31 2.89
CA TYR A 42 -6.62 -12.92 1.60
C TYR A 42 -6.72 -11.89 0.46
N GLY A 43 -7.69 -10.98 0.52
CA GLY A 43 -7.82 -9.85 -0.39
C GLY A 43 -6.61 -8.90 -0.35
N LEU A 44 -6.10 -8.59 0.84
CA LEU A 44 -4.91 -7.75 1.01
C LEU A 44 -3.65 -8.41 0.42
N ILE A 45 -3.40 -9.67 0.76
CA ILE A 45 -2.25 -10.43 0.23
C ILE A 45 -2.36 -10.58 -1.29
N THR A 46 -3.55 -10.86 -1.81
CA THR A 46 -3.79 -10.97 -3.27
C THR A 46 -3.59 -9.63 -3.97
N GLY A 47 -4.04 -8.51 -3.39
CA GLY A 47 -3.80 -7.17 -3.92
C GLY A 47 -2.31 -6.81 -3.98
N MET A 48 -1.55 -7.15 -2.93
CA MET A 48 -0.09 -6.97 -2.93
C MET A 48 0.59 -7.85 -3.99
N ALA A 49 0.14 -9.09 -4.18
CA ALA A 49 0.65 -9.98 -5.22
C ALA A 49 0.38 -9.44 -6.63
N ILE A 50 -0.83 -8.92 -6.90
CA ILE A 50 -1.20 -8.29 -8.17
C ILE A 50 -0.35 -7.03 -8.42
N MET A 51 -0.10 -6.21 -7.40
CA MET A 51 0.77 -5.03 -7.52
C MET A 51 2.20 -5.43 -7.87
N ALA A 52 2.78 -6.42 -7.19
CA ALA A 52 4.11 -6.93 -7.49
C ALA A 52 4.22 -7.51 -8.91
N LEU A 53 3.21 -8.28 -9.34
CA LEU A 53 3.13 -8.79 -10.71
C LEU A 53 3.01 -7.65 -11.74
N SER A 54 2.24 -6.61 -11.42
CA SER A 54 2.07 -5.44 -12.30
C SER A 54 3.38 -4.68 -12.48
N LEU A 55 4.15 -4.46 -11.41
CA LEU A 55 5.48 -3.83 -11.50
C LEU A 55 6.45 -4.69 -12.32
N ASN A 56 6.41 -6.01 -12.13
CA ASN A 56 7.23 -6.93 -12.91
C ASN A 56 6.82 -6.98 -14.40
N LEU A 57 5.54 -6.80 -14.72
CA LEU A 57 5.02 -6.86 -16.09
C LEU A 57 5.12 -5.51 -16.83
N LEU A 58 4.82 -4.38 -16.16
CA LEU A 58 4.91 -3.04 -16.73
C LEU A 58 6.36 -2.55 -16.87
N GLY A 59 7.32 -3.21 -16.22
CA GLY A 59 8.73 -2.87 -16.33
C GLY A 59 9.05 -1.55 -15.62
N GLN A 60 9.54 -1.67 -14.40
CA GLN A 60 10.70 -0.89 -13.96
C GLN A 60 11.94 -1.71 -14.28
#